data_AF-A0AAU6WJR4-F1
#
_entry.id   AF-A0AAU6WJR4-F1
#
_cell.length_a   1.000
_cell.length_b   1.000
_cell.length_c   1.000
_cell.angle_alpha   90.00
_cell.angle_beta   90.00
_cell.angle_gamma   90.00
#
_symmetry.space_group_name_H-M   'P 1'
#
loop_
_entity.id
_entity.type
_entity.pdbx_description
1 polymer ?
#
loop_
_entity_poly.entity_id
_entity_poly.type
_entity_poly.pdbx_seq_one_letter_code
_entity_poly.pdbx_strand_id
1 'polypeptide(L)'
;MNVADLKIKNLVEYKNQIYNITEIFQDNDGKNYFVKIENDIHSFSVPAESIKPIQITEEWLEKFGFSRTYSSEQRIRYERPETFIKYDIDLNSKKSWTD
;
A
#
# COMPACT_ATOMS: atom_id res chain seq x y z
N MET A 1 -7.77 10.16 -1.88
CA MET A 1 -6.94 9.49 -0.86
C MET A 1 -6.54 10.52 0.18
N ASN A 2 -6.47 10.16 1.46
CA ASN A 2 -5.91 11.04 2.49
C ASN A 2 -4.39 10.83 2.58
N VAL A 3 -3.59 11.89 2.60
CA VAL A 3 -2.12 11.81 2.72
C VAL A 3 -1.71 11.15 4.04
N ALA A 4 -2.54 11.25 5.08
CA ALA A 4 -2.33 10.59 6.36
C ALA A 4 -2.29 9.05 6.26
N ASP A 5 -2.85 8.46 5.20
CA ASP A 5 -2.84 7.02 4.96
C ASP A 5 -1.52 6.53 4.31
N LEU A 6 -0.69 7.45 3.81
CA LEU A 6 0.59 7.15 3.18
C LEU A 6 1.67 6.90 4.23
N LYS A 7 2.53 5.91 3.98
CA LYS A 7 3.69 5.59 4.81
C LYS A 7 4.94 5.51 3.96
N ILE A 8 6.08 5.81 4.57
CA ILE A 8 7.40 5.61 3.96
C ILE A 8 7.57 4.10 3.69
N LYS A 9 8.08 3.77 2.50
CA LYS A 9 8.14 2.43 1.90
C LYS A 9 6.78 1.85 1.46
N ASN A 10 5.70 2.62 1.43
CA ASN A 10 4.50 2.18 0.72
C ASN A 10 4.76 2.14 -0.79
N LEU A 11 4.21 1.12 -1.43
CA LEU A 11 4.13 1.04 -2.88
C LEU A 11 2.96 1.88 -3.38
N VAL A 12 3.25 2.67 -4.40
CA VAL A 12 2.29 3.54 -5.07
C VAL A 12 2.45 3.43 -6.58
N GLU A 13 1.34 3.60 -7.28
CA GLU A 13 1.30 3.72 -8.72
C GLU A 13 1.34 5.20 -9.12
N TYR A 14 2.25 5.52 -10.04
CA TYR A 14 2.33 6.81 -10.71
C TYR A 14 2.60 6.60 -12.20
N LYS A 15 1.72 7.13 -13.07
CA LYS A 15 1.81 6.99 -14.53
C LYS A 15 2.05 5.53 -14.98
N ASN A 16 1.25 4.59 -14.46
CA ASN A 16 1.29 3.16 -14.76
C ASN A 16 2.62 2.46 -14.40
N GLN A 17 3.37 3.04 -13.46
CA GLN A 17 4.59 2.46 -12.93
C GLN A 17 4.54 2.45 -11.40
N ILE A 18 5.28 1.52 -10.81
CA ILE A 18 5.29 1.28 -9.38
C ILE A 18 6.52 1.92 -8.77
N TYR A 19 6.30 2.62 -7.65
CA TYR A 19 7.33 3.32 -6.90
C TYR A 19 7.17 3.07 -5.40
N ASN A 20 8.27 3.17 -4.66
CA ASN A 20 8.27 3.31 -3.21
C ASN A 20 8.25 4.79 -2.82
N ILE A 21 7.50 5.13 -1.78
CA ILE A 21 7.65 6.44 -1.11
C ILE A 21 8.90 6.42 -0.24
N THR A 22 9.80 7.39 -0.43
CA THR A 22 10.98 7.57 0.44
C THR A 22 10.85 8.74 1.40
N GLU A 23 10.06 9.75 1.04
CA GLU A 23 9.92 10.97 1.82
C GLU A 23 8.53 11.57 1.60
N ILE A 24 8.00 12.21 2.65
CA ILE A 24 6.74 12.96 2.63
C ILE A 24 7.02 14.33 3.23
N PHE A 25 6.67 15.39 2.52
CA PHE A 25 6.91 16.76 2.96
C PHE A 25 5.79 17.69 2.49
N GLN A 26 5.72 18.88 3.07
CA GLN A 26 4.76 19.92 2.69
C GLN A 26 5.47 21.05 1.95
N ASP A 27 4.71 21.80 1.14
CA ASP A 27 5.17 23.08 0.64
C ASP A 27 5.27 24.15 1.76
N ASN A 28 5.94 25.26 1.46
CA ASN A 28 6.17 26.33 2.43
C ASN A 28 4.87 26.96 2.96
N ASP A 29 3.80 26.90 2.17
CA ASP A 29 2.48 27.43 2.53
C ASP A 29 1.65 26.43 3.36
N GLY A 30 2.16 25.21 3.60
CA GLY A 30 1.54 24.16 4.42
C GLY A 30 0.24 23.60 3.85
N LYS A 31 -0.08 23.88 2.58
CA LYS A 31 -1.36 23.52 1.96
C LYS A 31 -1.25 22.27 1.10
N ASN A 32 -0.10 22.04 0.47
CA ASN A 32 0.10 20.94 -0.45
C ASN A 32 1.14 19.96 0.09
N TYR A 33 0.82 18.69 0.02
CA TYR A 33 1.76 17.61 0.34
C TYR A 33 2.40 17.08 -0.93
N PHE A 34 3.70 16.83 -0.82
CA PHE A 34 4.52 16.21 -1.83
C PHE A 34 5.13 14.94 -1.27
N VAL A 35 5.39 14.01 -2.17
CA VAL A 35 6.08 12.76 -1.85
C VAL A 35 7.27 12.60 -2.79
N LYS A 36 8.39 12.15 -2.23
CA LYS A 36 9.49 11.64 -3.04
C LYS A 36 9.23 10.18 -3.32
N ILE A 37 9.17 9.83 -4.60
CA ILE A 37 8.95 8.47 -5.08
C ILE A 37 10.18 7.96 -5.80
N GLU A 38 10.50 6.68 -5.61
CA GLU A 38 11.64 6.04 -6.26
C GLU A 38 11.30 4.63 -6.75
N ASN A 39 11.95 4.25 -7.85
CA ASN A 39 12.07 2.87 -8.30
C ASN A 39 13.50 2.65 -8.81
N ASP A 40 13.78 1.50 -9.42
CA ASP A 40 15.12 1.14 -9.85
C ASP A 40 15.70 2.08 -10.93
N ILE A 41 14.88 2.93 -11.56
CA ILE A 41 15.25 3.76 -12.70
C ILE A 41 15.17 5.25 -12.37
N HIS A 42 14.16 5.67 -11.59
CA HIS A 42 13.85 7.08 -11.39
C HIS A 42 13.66 7.41 -9.91
N SER A 43 14.03 8.63 -9.52
CA SER A 43 13.76 9.20 -8.19
C SER A 43 13.40 10.67 -8.36
N PHE A 44 12.18 11.05 -7.98
CA PHE A 44 11.68 12.42 -8.13
C PHE A 44 10.50 12.69 -7.20
N SER A 45 10.13 13.95 -7.05
CA SER A 45 9.02 14.38 -6.18
C SER A 45 7.77 14.70 -6.99
N VAL A 46 6.60 14.31 -6.45
CA VAL A 46 5.30 14.56 -7.05
C VAL A 46 4.27 15.00 -6.01
N PRO A 47 3.21 15.72 -6.39
CA PRO A 47 2.08 15.97 -5.50
C PRO A 47 1.50 14.65 -4.97
N ALA A 48 1.23 14.57 -3.67
CA ALA A 48 0.71 13.36 -3.04
C ALA A 48 -0.65 12.92 -3.60
N GLU A 49 -1.43 13.84 -4.16
CA GLU A 49 -2.71 13.57 -4.82
C GLU A 49 -2.57 12.88 -6.19
N SER A 50 -1.38 12.94 -6.79
CA SER A 50 -1.14 12.39 -8.14
C SER A 50 -0.77 10.90 -8.14
N ILE A 51 -0.57 10.32 -6.97
CA ILE A 51 -0.21 8.92 -6.76
C ILE A 51 -1.41 8.12 -6.26
N LYS A 52 -1.42 6.82 -6.57
CA LYS A 52 -2.45 5.88 -6.07
C LYS A 52 -1.78 4.81 -5.21
N PRO A 53 -2.22 4.55 -3.96
CA PRO A 53 -1.72 3.43 -3.19
C PRO A 53 -2.02 2.14 -3.90
N ILE A 54 -1.05 1.25 -3.84
CA ILE A 54 -1.29 -0.12 -4.23
C ILE A 54 -1.91 -0.83 -3.04
N GLN A 55 -3.16 -1.27 -3.23
CA GLN A 55 -3.79 -2.15 -2.25
C GLN A 55 -3.10 -3.50 -2.26
N ILE A 56 -2.82 -4.02 -1.06
CA ILE A 56 -2.28 -5.37 -0.90
C ILE A 56 -3.40 -6.35 -1.24
N THR A 57 -3.44 -6.78 -2.50
CA THR A 57 -4.30 -7.85 -3.00
C THR A 57 -3.63 -9.20 -2.77
N GLU A 58 -4.37 -10.28 -3.03
CA GLU A 58 -3.82 -11.63 -3.08
C GLU A 58 -2.64 -11.74 -4.05
N GLU A 59 -2.75 -11.20 -5.28
CA GLU A 59 -1.66 -11.19 -6.27
C GLU A 59 -0.38 -10.53 -5.72
N TRP A 60 -0.54 -9.47 -4.93
CA TRP A 60 0.58 -8.80 -4.27
C TRP A 60 1.22 -9.67 -3.19
N LEU A 61 0.41 -10.34 -2.37
CA LEU A 61 0.91 -11.28 -1.36
C LEU A 61 1.72 -12.41 -2.00
N GLU A 62 1.22 -12.98 -3.10
CA GLU A 62 1.94 -14.01 -3.86
C GLU A 62 3.27 -13.49 -4.42
N LYS A 63 3.29 -12.29 -5.01
CA LYS A 63 4.54 -11.64 -5.47
C LYS A 63 5.56 -11.42 -4.35
N PHE A 64 5.09 -11.19 -3.12
CA PHE A 64 5.95 -11.07 -1.93
C PHE A 64 6.35 -12.42 -1.31
N GLY A 65 6.02 -13.54 -1.96
CA GLY A 65 6.38 -14.89 -1.52
C GLY A 65 5.49 -15.42 -0.40
N PHE A 66 4.32 -14.84 -0.18
CA PHE A 66 3.31 -15.43 0.69
C PHE A 66 2.56 -16.54 -0.04
N SER A 67 2.08 -17.51 0.73
CA SER A 67 1.23 -18.58 0.24
C SER A 67 -0.03 -18.64 1.09
N ARG A 68 -1.17 -18.97 0.47
CA ARG A 68 -2.42 -19.17 1.19
C ARG A 68 -2.33 -20.44 2.03
N THR A 69 -2.45 -20.34 3.35
CA THR A 69 -2.35 -21.49 4.26
C THR A 69 -3.66 -21.82 4.96
N TYR A 70 -4.62 -20.90 4.97
CA TYR A 70 -5.94 -21.13 5.53
C TYR A 70 -7.00 -20.31 4.79
N SER A 71 -8.18 -20.89 4.62
CA SER A 71 -9.34 -20.23 4.02
C SER A 71 -10.60 -20.69 4.75
N SER A 72 -11.45 -19.75 5.13
CA SER A 72 -12.80 -20.00 5.64
C SER A 72 -13.78 -18.97 5.07
N GLU A 73 -15.06 -19.10 5.41
CA GLU A 73 -16.09 -18.12 5.03
C GLU A 73 -15.84 -16.72 5.62
N GLN A 74 -15.03 -16.62 6.67
CA GLN A 74 -14.81 -15.37 7.42
C GLN A 74 -13.46 -14.73 7.14
N ARG A 75 -12.43 -15.52 6.80
CA ARG A 75 -11.07 -15.01 6.61
C ARG A 75 -10.24 -15.88 5.67
N ILE A 76 -9.26 -15.26 5.03
CA ILE A 76 -8.20 -15.94 4.31
C ILE A 76 -6.86 -15.55 4.93
N ARG A 77 -6.00 -16.54 5.21
CA ARG A 77 -4.67 -16.32 5.75
C ARG A 77 -3.60 -16.63 4.72
N TYR A 78 -2.66 -15.71 4.60
CA TYR A 78 -1.43 -15.84 3.84
C TYR A 78 -0.24 -15.88 4.81
N GLU A 79 0.65 -16.84 4.63
CA GLU A 79 1.87 -16.96 5.43
C GLU A 79 3.11 -17.00 4.53
N ARG A 80 4.19 -16.38 5.01
CA ARG A 80 5.52 -16.47 4.42
C ARG A 80 6.43 -17.28 5.36
N PRO A 81 6.86 -18.51 4.97
CA PRO A 81 7.58 -19.41 5.87
C PRO A 81 8.91 -18.86 6.39
N GLU A 82 9.68 -18.19 5.53
CA GLU A 82 11.03 -17.73 5.85
C GLU A 82 11.07 -16.67 6.95
N THR A 83 10.01 -15.87 7.08
CA THR A 83 9.95 -14.73 8.00
C THR A 83 8.90 -14.90 9.09
N PHE A 84 8.18 -16.03 9.11
CA PHE A 84 7.04 -16.29 10.00
C PHE A 84 6.01 -15.14 10.03
N ILE A 85 5.87 -14.42 8.91
CA ILE A 85 4.90 -13.32 8.78
C ILE A 85 3.58 -13.90 8.33
N LYS A 86 2.50 -13.40 8.92
CA LYS A 86 1.12 -13.79 8.63
C LYS A 86 0.31 -12.56 8.25
N TYR A 87 -0.54 -12.71 7.25
CA TYR A 87 -1.47 -11.68 6.81
C TYR A 87 -2.88 -12.27 6.70
N ASP A 88 -3.83 -11.69 7.44
CA ASP A 88 -5.22 -12.11 7.44
C ASP A 88 -6.06 -11.11 6.65
N ILE A 89 -6.81 -11.62 5.67
CA ILE A 89 -7.84 -10.88 4.94
C ILE A 89 -9.19 -11.27 5.53
N ASP A 90 -9.84 -10.34 6.22
CA ASP A 90 -11.20 -10.54 6.71
C ASP A 90 -12.22 -10.42 5.58
N LEU A 91 -12.98 -11.50 5.33
CA LEU A 91 -14.04 -11.56 4.33
C LEU A 91 -15.39 -11.06 4.88
N ASN A 92 -15.52 -11.00 6.20
CA ASN A 92 -16.78 -10.63 6.87
C ASN A 92 -16.92 -9.11 7.08
N SER A 93 -16.16 -8.28 6.38
CA SER A 93 -16.25 -6.82 6.50
C SER A 93 -17.50 -6.29 5.81
N LYS A 94 -18.70 -6.61 6.34
CA LYS A 94 -19.85 -5.73 6.23
C LYS A 94 -19.46 -4.45 6.98
N LYS A 95 -18.97 -3.48 6.23
CA LYS A 95 -18.79 -2.11 6.69
C LYS A 95 -20.18 -1.58 7.03
N SER A 96 -20.60 -1.65 8.29
CA SER A 96 -21.77 -0.93 8.76
C SER A 96 -21.40 0.54 8.82
N TRP A 97 -21.56 1.24 7.69
CA TRP A 97 -21.75 2.67 7.72
C TRP A 97 -23.18 2.88 8.22
N THR A 98 -23.31 3.18 9.51
CA THR A 98 -24.48 3.92 9.99
C THR A 98 -24.19 5.39 9.72
N ASP A 99 -25.02 5.98 8.85
CA ASP A 99 -25.10 7.41 8.56
C ASP A 99 -25.41 8.25 9.82
#